data_AF-B3QT99-F1
#
_entry.id   AF-B3QT99-F1
#
_cell.length_a   1.000
_cell.length_b   1.000
_cell.length_c   1.000
_cell.angle_alpha   90.00
_cell.angle_beta   90.00
_cell.angle_gamma   90.00
#
_symmetry.space_group_name_H-M   'P 1'
#
loop_
_entity.id
_entity.type
_entity.pdbx_description
1 polymer ?
#
loop_
_entity_poly.entity_id
_entity_poly.type
_entity_poly.pdbx_seq_one_letter_code
_entity_poly.pdbx_strand_id
1 'polypeptide(L)'
;MSSKEELKQLLQQYSEDGIQLEELKAEQFFQIVQDKYHGDLHRALLRAIDYFLMYEKSASLKNVADTIEELRSKISNIRQMNADLSSTLKTINEKTEKIKAFRDQQQENHPGEKKDDRA
;
A
#
# COMPACT_ATOMS: atom_id res chain seq x y z
N MET A 1 28.74 45.58 -7.36
CA MET A 1 27.39 45.43 -7.93
C MET A 1 26.45 45.17 -6.75
N SER A 2 25.21 45.65 -6.79
CA SER A 2 24.24 45.38 -5.71
C SER A 2 23.71 43.95 -5.86
N SER A 3 23.55 43.19 -4.77
CA SER A 3 23.05 41.80 -4.80
C SER A 3 21.70 41.66 -5.52
N LYS A 4 20.93 42.75 -5.61
CA LYS A 4 19.66 42.80 -6.35
C LYS A 4 19.83 42.74 -7.87
N GLU A 5 20.89 43.33 -8.40
CA GLU A 5 21.22 43.31 -9.83
C GLU A 5 21.77 41.95 -10.26
N GLU A 6 22.55 41.29 -9.41
CA GLU A 6 23.06 39.93 -9.64
C GLU A 6 21.91 38.91 -9.65
N LEU A 7 20.94 39.07 -8.74
CA LEU A 7 19.77 38.20 -8.65
C LEU A 7 18.86 38.31 -9.88
N LYS A 8 18.68 39.54 -10.40
CA LYS A 8 17.96 39.78 -11.66
C LYS A 8 18.65 39.12 -12.86
N GLN A 9 19.97 39.22 -12.97
CA GLN A 9 20.71 38.57 -14.05
C GLN A 9 20.61 37.05 -13.97
N LEU A 10 20.69 36.48 -12.76
CA LEU A 10 20.51 35.04 -12.56
C LEU A 10 19.11 34.58 -12.96
N LEU A 11 18.06 35.31 -12.53
CA LEU A 11 16.68 34.95 -12.87
C LEU A 11 16.40 35.05 -14.37
N GLN A 12 16.96 36.05 -15.03
CA GLN A 12 16.90 36.19 -16.49
C GLN A 12 17.51 34.97 -17.18
N GLN A 13 18.70 34.54 -16.74
CA GLN A 13 19.40 33.38 -17.29
C GLN A 13 18.61 32.07 -17.07
N TYR A 14 18.08 31.83 -15.87
CA TYR A 14 17.28 30.62 -15.59
C TYR A 14 15.92 30.60 -16.32
N SER A 15 15.35 31.78 -16.59
CA SER A 15 14.13 31.88 -17.40
C SER A 15 14.37 31.52 -18.86
N GLU A 16 15.56 31.80 -19.41
CA GLU A 16 15.95 31.41 -20.77
C GLU A 16 16.13 29.89 -20.89
N ASP A 17 16.53 29.22 -19.82
CA ASP A 17 16.63 27.75 -19.72
C ASP A 17 15.27 27.05 -19.45
N GLY A 18 14.15 27.80 -19.46
CA GLY A 18 12.80 27.26 -19.27
C GLY A 18 12.45 26.92 -17.81
N ILE A 19 13.29 27.32 -16.85
CA ILE A 19 13.07 27.08 -15.42
C ILE A 19 12.39 28.32 -14.84
N GLN A 20 11.07 28.27 -14.66
CA GLN A 20 10.32 29.33 -14.00
C GLN A 20 10.42 29.21 -12.48
N LEU A 21 11.37 29.95 -11.89
CA LEU A 21 11.39 30.22 -10.46
C LEU A 21 10.47 31.40 -10.18
N GLU A 22 9.44 31.23 -9.34
CA GLU A 22 8.70 32.37 -8.80
C GLU A 22 9.70 33.31 -8.11
N GLU A 23 9.75 34.57 -8.56
CA GLU A 23 10.75 35.57 -8.14
C GLU A 23 10.86 35.70 -6.61
N LEU A 24 9.72 35.61 -5.90
CA LEU A 24 9.63 35.55 -4.44
C LEU A 24 10.34 34.34 -3.80
N LYS A 25 10.32 33.18 -4.45
CA LYS A 25 11.00 31.96 -3.96
C LYS A 25 12.51 32.04 -4.21
N ALA A 26 12.92 32.69 -5.30
CA ALA A 26 14.33 32.90 -5.58
C ALA A 26 14.97 33.90 -4.61
N GLU A 27 14.34 35.06 -4.38
CA GLU A 27 14.84 36.05 -3.42
C GLU A 27 14.98 35.45 -2.01
N GLN A 28 13.97 34.69 -1.57
CA GLN A 28 14.03 33.98 -0.28
C GLN A 28 15.17 32.97 -0.23
N PHE A 29 15.40 32.22 -1.30
CA PHE A 29 16.50 31.26 -1.37
C PHE A 29 17.86 31.97 -1.26
N PHE A 30 18.10 33.02 -2.04
CA PHE A 30 19.37 33.76 -1.99
C PHE A 30 19.59 34.45 -0.63
N GLN A 31 18.52 34.95 0.00
CA GLN A 31 18.60 35.48 1.36
C GLN A 31 19.04 34.39 2.35
N ILE A 32 18.50 33.17 2.24
CA ILE A 32 18.91 32.04 3.07
C ILE A 32 20.38 31.65 2.82
N VAL A 33 20.82 31.63 1.55
CA VAL A 33 22.22 31.38 1.18
C VAL A 33 23.13 32.42 1.81
N GLN A 34 22.74 33.68 1.76
CA GLN A 34 23.51 34.77 2.36
C GLN A 34 23.57 34.64 3.89
N ASP A 35 22.43 34.44 4.55
CA ASP A 35 22.33 34.46 6.01
C ASP A 35 22.92 33.22 6.68
N LYS A 36 22.69 32.03 6.10
CA LYS A 36 23.07 30.74 6.72
C LYS A 36 24.33 30.13 6.15
N TYR A 37 24.66 30.46 4.91
CA TYR A 37 25.80 29.89 4.19
C TYR A 37 26.83 30.95 3.80
N HIS A 38 26.67 32.20 4.27
CA HIS A 38 27.59 33.30 4.03
C HIS A 38 27.86 33.57 2.54
N GLY A 39 26.83 33.35 1.70
CA GLY A 39 26.94 33.51 0.24
C GLY A 39 27.49 32.28 -0.48
N ASP A 40 27.85 31.19 0.22
CA ASP A 40 28.30 29.94 -0.39
C ASP A 40 27.11 29.15 -0.96
N LEU A 41 26.77 29.48 -2.21
CA LEU A 41 25.70 28.84 -2.97
C LEU A 41 25.94 27.33 -3.16
N HIS A 42 27.19 26.92 -3.39
CA HIS A 42 27.53 25.52 -3.63
C HIS A 42 27.21 24.66 -2.41
N ARG A 43 27.61 25.13 -1.23
CA ARG A 43 27.31 24.46 0.03
C ARG A 43 25.82 24.44 0.36
N ALA A 44 25.10 25.52 0.07
CA ALA A 44 23.66 25.58 0.26
C ALA A 44 22.91 24.57 -0.63
N LEU A 45 23.30 24.45 -1.90
CA LEU A 45 22.74 23.47 -2.83
C LEU A 45 23.05 22.04 -2.43
N LEU A 46 24.29 21.72 -2.05
CA LEU A 46 24.65 20.40 -1.51
C LEU A 46 23.78 20.03 -0.31
N ARG A 47 23.56 20.98 0.61
CA ARG A 47 22.73 20.72 1.79
C ARG A 47 21.25 20.52 1.44
N ALA A 48 20.73 21.25 0.46
CA ALA A 48 19.37 21.06 -0.04
C ALA A 48 19.19 19.68 -0.70
N ILE A 49 20.17 19.25 -1.50
CA ILE A 49 20.20 17.92 -2.12
C ILE A 49 20.24 16.83 -1.06
N ASP A 50 21.12 16.95 -0.06
CA ASP A 50 21.21 15.98 1.04
C ASP A 50 19.88 15.86 1.79
N TYR A 51 19.25 16.99 2.12
CA TYR A 51 17.96 17.00 2.80
C TYR A 51 16.88 16.33 1.95
N PHE A 52 16.80 16.66 0.67
CA PHE A 52 15.84 16.05 -0.27
C PHE A 52 16.06 14.54 -0.36
N LEU A 53 17.29 14.08 -0.55
CA LEU A 53 17.62 12.67 -0.65
C LEU A 53 17.33 11.90 0.65
N MET A 54 17.60 12.48 1.81
CA MET A 54 17.28 11.86 3.10
C MET A 54 15.76 11.79 3.32
N TYR A 55 15.05 12.89 3.07
CA TYR A 55 13.62 12.98 3.31
C TYR A 55 12.83 12.09 2.36
N GLU A 56 13.11 12.13 1.05
CA GLU A 56 12.46 11.27 0.05
C GLU A 56 12.71 9.79 0.34
N LYS A 57 13.96 9.41 0.67
CA LYS A 57 14.26 8.03 1.08
C LYS A 57 13.46 7.63 2.33
N SER A 58 13.38 8.50 3.33
CA SER A 58 12.64 8.21 4.56
C SER A 58 11.13 8.10 4.33
N ALA A 59 10.55 8.96 3.49
CA ALA A 59 9.14 8.95 3.13
C ALA A 59 8.81 7.68 2.31
N SER A 60 9.66 7.33 1.35
CA SER A 60 9.54 6.10 0.58
C SER A 60 9.59 4.85 1.48
N LEU A 61 10.57 4.79 2.40
CA LEU A 61 10.68 3.67 3.35
C LEU A 61 9.47 3.57 4.27
N LYS A 62 8.92 4.71 4.71
CA LYS A 62 7.69 4.73 5.51
C LYS A 62 6.51 4.18 4.73
N ASN A 63 6.30 4.64 3.50
CA ASN A 63 5.22 4.14 2.63
C ASN A 63 5.33 2.63 2.40
N VAL A 64 6.55 2.11 2.20
CA VAL A 64 6.79 0.67 2.07
C VAL A 64 6.45 -0.07 3.36
N ALA A 65 6.85 0.46 4.52
CA ALA A 65 6.53 -0.14 5.81
C ALA A 65 5.02 -0.20 6.07
N ASP A 66 4.30 0.89 5.79
CA ASP A 66 2.84 0.96 5.94
C ASP A 66 2.15 -0.04 5.00
N THR A 67 2.63 -0.16 3.76
CA THR A 67 2.13 -1.14 2.78
C THR A 67 2.35 -2.58 3.26
N ILE A 68 3.51 -2.88 3.84
CA ILE A 68 3.82 -4.22 4.39
C ILE A 68 2.85 -4.56 5.52
N GLU A 69 2.53 -3.61 6.39
CA GLU A 69 1.64 -3.83 7.52
C GLU A 69 0.18 -4.04 7.08
N GLU A 70 -0.26 -3.30 6.05
CA GLU A 70 -1.56 -3.54 5.42
C GLU A 70 -1.63 -4.95 4.79
N LEU A 71 -0.58 -5.37 4.09
CA LEU A 71 -0.49 -6.70 3.50
C LEU A 71 -0.51 -7.81 4.56
N ARG A 72 0.18 -7.61 5.69
CA ARG A 72 0.15 -8.55 6.82
C ARG A 72 -1.26 -8.71 7.39
N SER A 73 -1.97 -7.60 7.57
CA SER A 73 -3.36 -7.59 8.04
C SER A 73 -4.27 -8.36 7.07
N LYS A 74 -4.14 -8.12 5.76
CA LYS A 74 -4.88 -8.86 4.72
C LYS A 74 -4.57 -10.35 4.74
N ILE A 75 -3.30 -10.75 4.85
CA ILE A 75 -2.90 -12.16 4.95
C ILE A 75 -3.50 -12.81 6.19
N SER A 76 -3.52 -12.11 7.34
CA SER A 76 -4.14 -12.60 8.56
C SER A 76 -5.63 -12.87 8.37
N ASN A 77 -6.36 -11.94 7.75
CA ASN A 77 -7.78 -12.11 7.45
C ASN A 77 -8.04 -13.29 6.50
N ILE A 78 -7.23 -13.45 5.46
CA ILE A 78 -7.33 -14.58 4.52
C ILE A 78 -7.09 -15.91 5.25
N ARG A 79 -6.11 -15.97 6.16
CA ARG A 79 -5.86 -17.17 6.97
C ARG A 79 -7.05 -17.52 7.85
N GLN A 80 -7.67 -16.52 8.47
CA GLN A 80 -8.88 -16.73 9.27
C GLN A 80 -10.03 -17.25 8.41
N MET A 81 -10.31 -16.62 7.28
CA MET A 81 -11.34 -17.08 6.34
C MET A 81 -11.10 -18.52 5.87
N ASN A 82 -9.85 -18.88 5.59
CA ASN A 82 -9.50 -20.26 5.22
C ASN A 82 -9.78 -21.24 6.35
N ALA A 83 -9.46 -20.90 7.60
CA ALA A 83 -9.78 -21.73 8.75
C ALA A 83 -11.29 -21.94 8.91
N ASP A 84 -12.07 -20.87 8.75
CA ASP A 84 -13.53 -20.92 8.85
C ASP A 84 -14.15 -21.75 7.72
N LEU A 85 -13.64 -21.61 6.49
CA LEU A 85 -14.04 -22.43 5.34
C LEU A 85 -13.72 -23.91 5.58
N SER A 86 -12.53 -24.25 6.07
CA SER A 86 -12.17 -25.64 6.40
C SER A 86 -13.09 -26.23 7.48
N SER A 87 -13.41 -25.46 8.52
CA SER A 87 -14.36 -25.88 9.57
C SER A 87 -15.76 -26.13 8.99
N THR A 88 -16.21 -25.23 8.12
CA THR A 88 -17.51 -25.34 7.45
C THR A 88 -17.58 -26.59 6.57
N LEU A 89 -16.55 -26.84 5.76
CA LEU A 89 -16.45 -28.03 4.92
C LEU A 89 -16.49 -29.31 5.74
N LYS A 90 -15.77 -29.36 6.87
CA LYS A 90 -15.83 -30.51 7.80
C LYS A 90 -17.26 -30.76 8.28
N THR A 91 -17.95 -29.69 8.72
CA THR A 91 -19.33 -29.77 9.19
C THR A 91 -20.30 -30.25 8.09
N ILE A 92 -20.13 -29.75 6.86
CA ILE A 92 -20.93 -30.19 5.71
C ILE A 92 -20.69 -31.67 5.42
N ASN A 93 -19.44 -32.12 5.46
CA ASN A 93 -19.09 -33.52 5.22
C ASN A 93 -19.71 -34.43 6.28
N GLU A 94 -19.61 -34.08 7.57
CA GLU A 94 -20.24 -34.81 8.66
C GLU A 94 -21.76 -34.89 8.53
N LYS A 95 -22.42 -33.79 8.14
CA LYS A 95 -23.88 -33.79 7.89
C LYS A 95 -24.24 -34.65 6.68
N THR A 96 -23.44 -34.61 5.62
CA THR A 96 -23.67 -35.38 4.40
C THR A 96 -23.58 -36.88 4.68
N GLU A 97 -22.58 -37.32 5.44
CA GLU A 97 -22.45 -38.72 5.85
C GLU A 97 -23.59 -39.18 6.75
N LYS A 98 -24.06 -38.33 7.68
CA LYS A 98 -25.27 -38.63 8.48
C LYS A 98 -26.53 -38.78 7.62
N ILE A 99 -26.71 -37.91 6.62
CA ILE A 99 -27.85 -37.99 5.69
C ILE A 99 -27.80 -39.28 4.86
N LYS A 100 -26.61 -39.65 4.35
CA LYS A 100 -26.43 -40.92 3.62
C LYS A 100 -26.77 -42.11 4.52
N ALA A 101 -26.17 -42.19 5.71
CA ALA A 101 -26.43 -43.29 6.65
C ALA A 101 -27.92 -43.41 7.01
N PHE A 102 -28.61 -42.28 7.21
CA PHE A 102 -30.06 -42.28 7.47
C PHE A 102 -30.87 -42.78 6.26
N ARG A 103 -30.48 -42.39 5.04
CA ARG A 103 -31.12 -42.83 3.81
C ARG A 103 -30.95 -44.33 3.58
N ASP A 104 -29.76 -44.85 3.82
CA ASP A 104 -29.45 -46.27 3.66
C ASP A 104 -30.25 -47.12 4.68
N GLN A 105 -30.36 -46.66 5.93
CA GLN A 105 -31.21 -47.30 6.95
C GLN A 105 -32.71 -47.31 6.59
N GLN A 106 -33.21 -46.26 5.92
CA GLN A 106 -34.60 -46.23 5.45
C GLN A 106 -34.84 -47.17 4.26
N GLN A 107 -33.84 -47.38 3.41
CA GLN A 107 -33.93 -48.33 2.30
C GLN A 107 -33.85 -49.78 2.77
N GLU A 108 -33.05 -50.11 3.80
CA GLU A 108 -33.01 -51.45 4.39
C GLU A 108 -34.29 -51.83 5.16
N ASN A 109 -34.98 -50.86 5.77
CA ASN A 109 -36.21 -51.11 6.53
C ASN A 109 -37.50 -51.24 5.69
N HIS A 110 -37.41 -51.18 4.36
CA HIS A 110 -38.51 -51.53 3.44
C HIS A 110 -38.14 -52.72 2.53
N PRO A 111 -38.07 -53.96 3.05
CA PRO A 111 -38.02 -55.14 2.20
C PRO A 111 -39.43 -55.35 1.63
N GLY A 112 -39.59 -55.03 0.35
CA GLY A 112 -40.72 -55.30 -0.54
C GLY A 112 -42.04 -55.79 0.08
N GLU A 113 -43.08 -54.95 -0.01
CA GLU A 113 -44.44 -55.45 -0.19
C GLU A 113 -44.48 -56.29 -1.49
N LYS A 114 -44.15 -57.58 -1.37
CA LYS A 114 -44.58 -58.58 -2.34
C LYS A 114 -46.10 -58.61 -2.22
N LYS A 115 -46.78 -58.03 -3.21
CA LYS A 115 -48.18 -58.32 -3.45
C LYS A 115 -48.27 -59.81 -3.78
N ASP A 116 -48.73 -60.59 -2.81
CA ASP A 116 -49.21 -61.94 -3.02
C ASP A 116 -50.50 -61.85 -3.85
N ASP A 117 -50.35 -61.82 -5.17
CA ASP A 117 -51.44 -62.09 -6.10
C ASP A 117 -51.62 -63.61 -6.18
N ARG A 118 -52.34 -64.17 -5.21
CA ARG A 118 -52.92 -65.51 -5.27
C ARG A 118 -54.32 -65.51 -4.67
N ALA A 119 -55.32 -65.34 -5.52
CA ALA A 119 -56.59 -66.10 -5.56
C ALA A 119 -57.41 -65.65 -6.78
#